data_AF-A0A411ZKV2-F1
#
_entry.id   AF-A0A411ZKV2-F1
#
_cell.length_a   1.000
_cell.length_b   1.000
_cell.length_c   1.000
_cell.angle_alpha   90.00
_cell.angle_beta   90.00
_cell.angle_gamma   90.00
#
_symmetry.space_group_name_H-M   'P 1'
#
loop_
_entity.id
_entity.type
_entity.pdbx_description
1 polymer ?
#
loop_
_entity_poly.entity_id
_entity_poly.type
_entity_poly.pdbx_seq_one_letter_code
_entity_poly.pdbx_strand_id
1 'polypeptide(L)'
;MTEVLRKDNNIYVKSYYDNDFVIAAKQINGKWENPYWVFDEENMDLVEKIVLKHYGYKLGDDIVKIEYKAEDFTYENLVIVGTKKTVERRRRRTPVNLFDTIVVSGGFNDWSGSERNPQLGTDYGTVLRTTISKSFLNMLTDKEKSKIKVIETKLKKDELLQEKERLEKRLIEIDMLLKQFEN
;
A
#
# COMPACT_ATOMS: atom_id res chain seq x y z
N MET A 1 -7.34 0.73 -3.26
CA MET A 1 -6.81 0.87 -1.90
C MET A 1 -7.30 -0.29 -1.07
N THR A 2 -6.34 -1.06 -0.54
CA THR A 2 -6.62 -2.15 0.38
C THR A 2 -6.98 -1.58 1.75
N GLU A 3 -8.01 -2.17 2.36
CA GLU A 3 -8.55 -1.78 3.66
C GLU A 3 -8.73 -3.04 4.51
N VAL A 4 -8.43 -2.93 5.81
CA VAL A 4 -8.64 -3.98 6.80
C VAL A 4 -9.40 -3.39 7.98
N LEU A 5 -10.54 -3.98 8.33
CA LEU A 5 -11.40 -3.57 9.44
C LEU A 5 -11.52 -4.74 10.43
N ARG A 6 -11.67 -4.42 11.72
CA ARG A 6 -11.98 -5.38 12.77
C ARG A 6 -13.33 -5.05 13.38
N LYS A 7 -14.23 -6.03 13.43
CA LYS A 7 -15.58 -5.86 13.98
C LYS A 7 -16.18 -7.22 14.33
N ASP A 8 -16.93 -7.29 15.44
CA ASP A 8 -17.75 -8.46 15.80
C ASP A 8 -16.96 -9.80 15.71
N ASN A 9 -15.76 -9.84 16.31
CA ASN A 9 -14.81 -10.98 16.28
C ASN A 9 -14.36 -11.43 14.88
N ASN A 10 -14.51 -10.56 13.87
CA ASN A 10 -14.12 -10.84 12.50
C ASN A 10 -13.19 -9.76 11.96
N ILE A 11 -12.37 -10.17 10.98
CA ILE A 11 -11.50 -9.31 10.20
C ILE A 11 -12.07 -9.23 8.79
N TYR A 12 -12.28 -8.01 8.30
CA TYR A 12 -12.81 -7.73 6.98
C TYR A 12 -11.71 -7.10 6.12
N VAL A 13 -11.37 -7.74 5.00
CA VAL A 13 -10.35 -7.27 4.05
C VAL A 13 -11.02 -6.91 2.73
N LYS A 14 -10.87 -5.65 2.31
CA LYS A 14 -11.32 -5.17 1.00
C LYS A 14 -10.10 -4.81 0.16
N SER A 15 -10.00 -5.37 -1.04
CA SER A 15 -8.86 -5.15 -1.94
C SER A 15 -9.24 -5.37 -3.40
N TYR A 16 -8.34 -5.02 -4.31
CA TYR A 16 -8.47 -5.45 -5.71
C TYR A 16 -8.28 -6.97 -5.83
N TYR A 17 -8.85 -7.54 -6.89
CA TYR A 17 -8.72 -8.97 -7.15
C TYR A 17 -7.27 -9.38 -7.45
N ASP A 18 -6.77 -10.32 -6.67
CA ASP A 18 -5.50 -11.00 -6.86
C ASP A 18 -5.72 -12.51 -6.66
N ASN A 19 -5.44 -13.31 -7.69
CA ASN A 19 -5.76 -14.74 -7.66
C ASN A 19 -4.98 -15.48 -6.56
N ASP A 20 -3.72 -15.12 -6.34
CA ASP A 20 -2.88 -15.77 -5.35
C ASP A 20 -3.31 -15.39 -3.94
N PHE A 21 -3.76 -14.15 -3.72
CA PHE A 21 -4.43 -13.77 -2.47
C PHE A 21 -5.71 -14.57 -2.25
N VAL A 22 -6.55 -14.75 -3.26
CA VAL A 22 -7.81 -15.54 -3.12
C VAL A 22 -7.50 -16.99 -2.71
N ILE A 23 -6.46 -17.59 -3.28
CA ILE A 23 -6.01 -18.92 -2.90
C ILE A 23 -5.54 -18.92 -1.43
N ALA A 24 -4.68 -17.97 -1.05
CA ALA A 24 -4.16 -17.84 0.30
C ALA A 24 -5.26 -17.57 1.34
N ALA A 25 -6.23 -16.72 1.01
CA ALA A 25 -7.37 -16.39 1.87
C ALA A 25 -8.20 -17.63 2.19
N LYS A 26 -8.51 -18.46 1.17
CA LYS A 26 -9.23 -19.72 1.37
C LYS A 26 -8.45 -20.72 2.24
N GLN A 27 -7.12 -20.76 2.12
CA GLN A 27 -6.28 -21.65 2.94
C GLN A 27 -6.30 -21.32 4.43
N ILE A 28 -6.61 -20.08 4.80
CA ILE A 28 -6.75 -19.63 6.19
C ILE A 28 -8.23 -19.45 6.60
N ASN A 29 -9.12 -20.22 5.97
CA ASN A 29 -10.57 -20.23 6.21
C ASN A 29 -11.30 -18.91 5.94
N GLY A 30 -10.72 -18.04 5.11
CA GLY A 30 -11.37 -16.83 4.65
C GLY A 30 -12.61 -17.12 3.80
N LYS A 31 -13.65 -16.30 3.97
CA LYS A 31 -14.90 -16.37 3.21
C LYS A 31 -15.13 -15.09 2.45
N TRP A 32 -15.67 -15.19 1.24
CA TRP A 32 -16.03 -14.02 0.47
C TRP A 32 -17.46 -13.57 0.81
N GLU A 33 -17.58 -12.39 1.43
CA GLU A 33 -18.83 -11.70 1.71
C GLU A 33 -18.75 -10.31 1.09
N ASN A 34 -19.21 -10.20 -0.16
CA ASN A 34 -19.05 -8.99 -0.98
C ASN A 34 -19.36 -7.68 -0.21
N PRO A 35 -18.44 -6.70 -0.15
CA PRO A 35 -17.17 -6.59 -0.89
C PRO A 35 -15.90 -7.05 -0.12
N TYR A 36 -16.05 -7.88 0.91
CA TYR A 36 -14.97 -8.25 1.85
C TYR A 36 -14.60 -9.73 1.78
N TRP A 37 -13.33 -10.01 2.01
CA TRP A 37 -12.89 -11.28 2.56
C TRP A 37 -13.00 -11.21 4.09
N VAL A 38 -13.73 -12.14 4.68
CA VAL A 38 -14.02 -12.22 6.10
C VAL A 38 -13.25 -13.37 6.70
N PHE A 39 -12.58 -13.12 7.82
CA PHE A 39 -11.79 -14.08 8.57
C PHE A 39 -12.14 -13.99 10.05
N ASP A 40 -11.96 -15.09 10.77
CA ASP A 40 -12.01 -15.08 12.23
C ASP A 40 -10.85 -14.27 12.81
N GLU A 41 -11.11 -13.47 13.86
CA GLU A 41 -10.09 -12.68 14.55
C GLU A 41 -8.95 -13.52 15.12
N GLU A 42 -9.18 -14.80 15.46
CA GLU A 42 -8.14 -15.74 15.88
C GLU A 42 -7.03 -15.94 14.84
N ASN A 43 -7.33 -15.69 13.56
CA ASN A 43 -6.38 -15.84 12.45
C ASN A 43 -5.66 -14.52 12.08
N MET A 44 -5.72 -13.48 12.92
CA MET A 44 -5.17 -12.15 12.60
C MET A 44 -3.74 -12.19 12.09
N ASP A 45 -2.84 -12.92 12.74
CA ASP A 45 -1.42 -12.99 12.36
C ASP A 45 -1.24 -13.54 10.93
N LEU A 46 -2.07 -14.52 10.54
CA LEU A 46 -2.07 -15.09 9.20
C LEU A 46 -2.65 -14.12 8.19
N VAL A 47 -3.74 -13.44 8.55
CA VAL A 47 -4.38 -12.42 7.70
C VAL A 47 -3.41 -11.27 7.43
N GLU A 48 -2.76 -10.72 8.46
CA GLU A 48 -1.76 -9.66 8.30
C GLU A 48 -0.64 -10.10 7.36
N LYS A 49 -0.14 -11.33 7.51
CA LYS A 49 0.93 -11.86 6.66
C LYS A 49 0.53 -11.93 5.19
N ILE A 50 -0.67 -12.44 4.87
CA ILE A 50 -1.12 -12.55 3.47
C ILE A 50 -1.48 -11.19 2.88
N VAL A 51 -2.08 -10.28 3.66
CA VAL A 51 -2.42 -8.92 3.20
C VAL A 51 -1.15 -8.12 2.95
N LEU A 52 -0.17 -8.20 3.86
CA LEU A 52 1.11 -7.54 3.70
C LEU A 52 1.84 -8.07 2.46
N LYS A 53 1.89 -9.39 2.26
CA LYS A 53 2.53 -10.01 1.10
C LYS A 53 1.91 -9.54 -0.22
N HIS A 54 0.60 -9.69 -0.40
CA HIS A 54 -0.04 -9.47 -1.70
C HIS A 54 -0.33 -8.00 -2.00
N TYR A 55 -0.63 -7.21 -0.97
CA TYR A 55 -1.08 -5.83 -1.13
C TYR A 55 -0.10 -4.81 -0.57
N GLY A 56 0.98 -5.23 0.08
CA GLY A 56 1.93 -4.33 0.72
C GLY A 56 1.31 -3.49 1.82
N TYR A 57 0.22 -3.96 2.44
CA TYR A 57 -0.55 -3.22 3.44
C TYR A 57 -0.52 -3.95 4.79
N LYS A 58 -0.34 -3.20 5.87
CA LYS A 58 -0.48 -3.65 7.25
C LYS A 58 -1.29 -2.62 8.04
N LEU A 59 -2.31 -3.09 8.75
CA LEU A 59 -3.16 -2.26 9.58
C LEU A 59 -2.33 -1.60 10.69
N GLY A 60 -2.46 -0.28 10.85
CA GLY A 60 -1.76 0.49 11.89
C GLY A 60 -0.26 0.72 11.64
N ASP A 61 0.27 0.33 10.47
CA ASP A 61 1.67 0.56 10.11
C ASP A 61 1.86 1.91 9.39
N ASP A 62 3.08 2.44 9.45
CA ASP A 62 3.49 3.64 8.73
C ASP A 62 3.30 3.43 7.22
N ILE A 63 2.64 4.37 6.55
CA ILE A 63 2.48 4.35 5.10
C ILE A 63 3.57 5.20 4.44
N VAL A 64 4.30 4.59 3.51
CA VAL A 64 5.35 5.24 2.72
C VAL A 64 5.00 5.21 1.24
N LYS A 65 5.48 6.21 0.50
CA LYS A 65 5.40 6.25 -0.95
C LYS A 65 6.76 5.89 -1.52
N ILE A 66 6.78 4.98 -2.48
CA ILE A 66 8.01 4.60 -3.19
C ILE A 66 7.90 4.95 -4.65
N GLU A 67 9.01 5.40 -5.24
CA GLU A 67 9.17 5.63 -6.67
C GLU A 67 10.17 4.65 -7.25
N TYR A 68 9.88 4.14 -8.44
CA TYR A 68 10.73 3.20 -9.15
C TYR A 68 10.45 3.26 -10.64
N LYS A 69 11.42 2.84 -11.45
CA LYS A 69 11.21 2.70 -12.89
C LYS A 69 10.43 1.43 -13.17
N ALA A 70 9.45 1.50 -14.06
CA ALA A 70 8.64 0.34 -14.43
C ALA A 70 9.49 -0.79 -15.02
N GLU A 71 10.51 -0.46 -15.83
CA GLU A 71 11.40 -1.42 -16.49
C GLU A 71 12.16 -2.34 -15.50
N ASP A 72 12.46 -1.83 -14.30
CA ASP A 72 13.22 -2.56 -13.28
C ASP A 72 12.44 -3.72 -12.64
N PHE A 73 11.10 -3.69 -12.77
CA PHE A 73 10.12 -4.53 -12.08
C PHE A 73 9.07 -5.11 -13.03
N THR A 74 9.25 -4.95 -14.34
CA THR A 74 8.32 -5.47 -15.35
C THR A 74 8.53 -6.96 -15.55
N TYR A 75 7.45 -7.71 -15.48
CA TYR A 75 7.39 -9.13 -15.83
C TYR A 75 6.17 -9.36 -16.73
N GLU A 76 6.41 -9.61 -18.01
CA GLU A 76 5.38 -9.79 -19.04
C GLU A 76 4.37 -8.62 -19.11
N ASN A 77 3.14 -8.84 -18.63
CA ASN A 77 2.05 -7.87 -18.60
C ASN A 77 1.85 -7.24 -17.22
N LEU A 78 2.80 -7.43 -16.29
CA LEU A 78 2.73 -7.00 -14.90
C LEU A 78 3.93 -6.12 -14.52
N VAL A 79 3.72 -5.24 -13.55
CA VAL A 79 4.82 -4.67 -12.75
C VAL A 79 4.66 -5.14 -11.32
N ILE A 80 5.68 -5.80 -10.77
CA ILE A 80 5.66 -6.41 -9.44
C ILE A 80 6.83 -5.88 -8.61
N VAL A 81 6.53 -5.33 -7.43
CA VAL A 81 7.55 -4.92 -6.45
C VAL A 81 7.49 -5.89 -5.29
N GLY A 82 8.57 -6.63 -5.01
CA GLY A 82 8.53 -7.76 -4.09
C GLY A 82 7.54 -8.81 -4.55
N THR A 83 6.41 -8.91 -3.84
CA THR A 83 5.29 -9.78 -4.20
C THR A 83 3.99 -9.00 -4.49
N LYS A 84 4.01 -7.67 -4.38
CA LYS A 84 2.85 -6.82 -4.65
C LYS A 84 2.79 -6.51 -6.13
N LYS A 85 1.67 -6.86 -6.75
CA LYS A 85 1.30 -6.40 -8.09
C LYS A 85 0.93 -4.92 -8.05
N THR A 86 1.56 -4.12 -8.90
CA THR A 86 1.40 -2.65 -8.94
C THR A 86 0.74 -2.17 -10.23
N VAL A 87 1.03 -2.86 -11.34
CA VAL A 87 0.41 -2.61 -12.65
C VAL A 87 0.09 -3.93 -13.33
N GLU A 88 -1.01 -3.99 -14.08
CA GLU A 88 -1.38 -5.16 -14.89
C GLU A 88 -2.11 -4.74 -16.17
N ARG A 89 -1.75 -5.33 -17.31
CA ARG A 89 -2.59 -5.33 -18.51
C ARG A 89 -3.22 -6.71 -18.71
N ARG A 90 -4.53 -6.81 -18.50
CA ARG A 90 -5.27 -8.08 -18.68
C ARG A 90 -5.51 -8.45 -20.14
N ARG A 91 -5.74 -7.45 -21.00
CA ARG A 91 -6.03 -7.66 -22.42
C ARG A 91 -5.27 -6.65 -23.24
N ARG A 92 -4.90 -7.03 -24.46
CA ARG A 92 -4.06 -6.20 -25.34
C ARG A 92 -4.60 -4.78 -25.49
N ARG A 93 -5.90 -4.62 -25.75
CA ARG A 93 -6.54 -3.34 -26.11
C ARG A 93 -7.33 -2.69 -24.98
N THR A 94 -6.94 -2.94 -23.74
CA THR A 94 -7.54 -2.28 -22.57
C THR A 94 -6.48 -1.45 -21.87
N PRO A 95 -6.84 -0.31 -21.26
CA PRO A 95 -5.94 0.44 -20.40
C PRO A 95 -5.29 -0.44 -19.33
N VAL A 96 -4.09 -0.06 -18.89
CA VAL A 96 -3.45 -0.73 -17.76
C VAL A 96 -4.23 -0.47 -16.47
N ASN A 97 -4.33 -1.49 -15.63
CA ASN A 97 -4.82 -1.35 -14.27
C ASN A 97 -3.66 -0.92 -13.37
N LEU A 98 -3.86 0.13 -12.59
CA LEU A 98 -2.93 0.60 -11.57
C LEU A 98 -3.46 0.25 -10.19
N PHE A 99 -2.64 -0.39 -9.36
CA PHE A 99 -3.03 -0.88 -8.04
C PHE A 99 -2.31 -0.11 -6.94
N ASP A 100 -2.99 0.88 -6.35
CA ASP A 100 -2.42 1.82 -5.37
C ASP A 100 -1.14 2.50 -5.88
N THR A 101 -1.09 2.65 -7.20
CA THR A 101 0.04 3.08 -8.00
C THR A 101 -0.41 4.21 -8.91
N ILE A 102 0.47 5.18 -9.14
CA ILE A 102 0.28 6.25 -10.12
C ILE A 102 1.47 6.33 -11.05
N VAL A 103 1.26 6.83 -12.27
CA VAL A 103 2.35 7.18 -13.19
C VAL A 103 2.82 8.59 -12.84
N VAL A 104 4.11 8.74 -12.52
CA VAL A 104 4.73 10.04 -12.23
C VAL A 104 5.26 10.69 -13.51
N SER A 105 5.85 9.89 -14.40
CA SER A 105 6.35 10.31 -15.70
C SER A 105 6.37 9.14 -16.68
N GLY A 106 6.28 9.42 -17.98
CA GLY A 106 6.13 8.41 -19.02
C GLY A 106 4.70 7.90 -19.09
N GLY A 107 4.52 6.61 -19.37
CA GLY A 107 3.19 6.06 -19.59
C GLY A 107 3.17 4.63 -20.11
N PHE A 108 1.95 4.22 -20.48
CA PHE A 108 1.68 2.94 -21.11
C PHE A 108 0.83 3.20 -22.34
N ASN A 109 1.18 2.58 -23.45
CA ASN A 109 0.43 2.65 -24.69
C ASN A 109 -1.01 2.13 -24.52
N ASP A 110 -1.97 2.56 -25.33
CA ASP A 110 -3.35 2.04 -25.24
C ASP A 110 -3.47 0.56 -25.60
N TRP A 111 -2.46 0.04 -26.29
CA TRP A 111 -2.39 -1.34 -26.77
C TRP A 111 -0.96 -1.88 -26.74
N SER A 112 -0.78 -3.14 -26.35
CA SER A 112 0.51 -3.84 -26.52
C SER A 112 0.40 -5.35 -26.37
N GLY A 113 1.26 -6.09 -27.06
CA GLY A 113 1.27 -7.54 -27.14
C GLY A 113 0.21 -8.11 -28.09
N SER A 114 -0.23 -9.33 -27.82
CA SER A 114 -1.26 -10.07 -28.56
C SER A 114 -2.48 -10.37 -27.67
N GLU A 115 -3.58 -10.86 -28.24
CA GLU A 115 -4.76 -11.25 -27.43
C GLU A 115 -4.44 -12.37 -26.43
N ARG A 116 -3.55 -13.30 -26.80
CA ARG A 116 -3.14 -14.40 -25.92
C ARG A 116 -2.04 -14.01 -24.93
N ASN A 117 -1.17 -13.09 -25.35
CA ASN A 117 -0.02 -12.62 -24.57
C ASN A 117 -0.01 -11.08 -24.58
N PRO A 118 -0.86 -10.42 -23.77
CA PRO A 118 -0.84 -8.96 -23.65
C PRO A 118 0.50 -8.52 -23.07
N GLN A 119 0.91 -7.28 -23.34
CA GLN A 119 2.10 -6.67 -22.76
C GLN A 119 1.77 -5.28 -22.22
N LEU A 120 2.58 -4.73 -21.33
CA LEU A 120 2.30 -3.40 -20.78
C LEU A 120 2.38 -2.28 -21.81
N GLY A 121 3.31 -2.37 -22.77
CA GLY A 121 3.58 -1.27 -23.70
C GLY A 121 4.12 -0.04 -22.97
N THR A 122 5.02 -0.25 -22.01
CA THR A 122 5.62 0.78 -21.17
C THR A 122 6.53 1.69 -22.00
N ASP A 123 6.35 3.01 -21.87
CA ASP A 123 7.25 3.97 -22.49
C ASP A 123 8.60 3.97 -21.77
N TYR A 124 9.69 4.20 -22.52
CA TYR A 124 11.02 4.23 -21.95
C TYR A 124 11.13 5.31 -20.86
N GLY A 125 11.72 4.94 -19.71
CA GLY A 125 11.85 5.85 -18.57
C GLY A 125 10.56 6.09 -17.79
N THR A 126 9.52 5.27 -17.96
CA THR A 126 8.29 5.37 -17.15
C THR A 126 8.60 5.15 -15.66
N VAL A 127 8.20 6.13 -14.84
CA VAL A 127 8.38 6.10 -13.38
C VAL A 127 7.01 5.96 -12.72
N LEU A 128 6.92 5.00 -11.81
CA LEU A 128 5.72 4.69 -11.03
C LEU A 128 5.93 5.11 -9.58
N ARG A 129 4.84 5.51 -8.93
CA ARG A 129 4.80 5.74 -7.49
C ARG A 129 3.72 4.89 -6.84
N THR A 130 4.10 4.11 -5.85
CA THR A 130 3.21 3.16 -5.17
C THR A 130 3.16 3.44 -3.67
N THR A 131 1.98 3.31 -3.10
CA THR A 131 1.75 3.44 -1.66
C THR A 131 1.83 2.06 -1.00
N ILE A 132 2.70 1.91 0.00
CA ILE A 132 2.92 0.66 0.73
C ILE A 132 3.14 0.94 2.23
N SER A 133 2.93 -0.07 3.06
CA SER A 133 3.32 -0.06 4.47
C SER A 133 4.83 -0.23 4.62
N LYS A 134 5.40 0.39 5.66
CA LYS A 134 6.83 0.34 5.97
C LYS A 134 7.33 -1.08 6.25
N SER A 135 6.51 -1.93 6.87
CA SER A 135 6.80 -3.35 7.04
C SER A 135 7.03 -4.05 5.71
N PHE A 136 6.28 -3.69 4.66
CA PHE A 136 6.47 -4.27 3.32
C PHE A 136 7.81 -3.85 2.72
N LEU A 137 8.15 -2.56 2.84
CA LEU A 137 9.44 -2.05 2.38
C LEU A 137 10.60 -2.81 3.05
N ASN A 138 10.48 -3.12 4.34
CA ASN A 138 11.50 -3.87 5.08
C ASN A 138 11.66 -5.32 4.56
N MET A 139 10.59 -5.94 4.07
CA MET A 139 10.60 -7.30 3.49
C MET A 139 11.28 -7.38 2.11
N LEU A 140 11.46 -6.26 1.42
CA LEU A 140 12.13 -6.25 0.12
C LEU A 140 13.61 -6.61 0.23
N THR A 141 14.14 -7.25 -0.80
CA THR A 141 15.58 -7.57 -0.88
C THR A 141 16.42 -6.31 -1.11
N ASP A 142 17.70 -6.35 -0.75
CA ASP A 142 18.60 -5.20 -0.95
C ASP A 142 18.75 -4.81 -2.43
N LYS A 143 18.64 -5.81 -3.33
CA LYS A 143 18.63 -5.60 -4.78
C LYS A 143 17.40 -4.81 -5.24
N GLU A 144 16.23 -5.07 -4.65
CA GLU A 144 15.02 -4.33 -5.00
C GLU A 144 15.04 -2.94 -4.37
N LYS A 145 15.48 -2.83 -3.11
CA LYS A 145 15.63 -1.55 -2.40
C LYS A 145 16.55 -0.58 -3.14
N SER A 146 17.62 -1.06 -3.76
CA SER A 146 18.54 -0.20 -4.52
C SER A 146 17.94 0.42 -5.80
N LYS A 147 16.84 -0.15 -6.32
CA LYS A 147 16.08 0.36 -7.47
C LYS A 147 14.91 1.26 -7.07
N ILE A 148 14.69 1.42 -5.76
CA ILE A 148 13.55 2.14 -5.20
C ILE A 148 14.02 3.42 -4.53
N LYS A 149 13.33 4.52 -4.83
CA LYS A 149 13.46 5.78 -4.10
C LYS A 149 12.29 5.91 -3.14
N VAL A 150 12.57 5.90 -1.83
CA VAL A 150 11.56 6.18 -0.82
C VAL A 150 11.28 7.68 -0.82
N ILE A 151 10.03 8.05 -1.10
CA ILE A 151 9.54 9.40 -0.95
C ILE A 151 9.09 9.51 0.50
N GLU A 152 9.93 10.10 1.33
CA GLU A 152 9.54 10.46 2.67
C GLU A 152 8.28 11.33 2.57
N THR A 153 7.16 10.78 3.01
CA THR A 153 6.06 11.60 3.48
C THR A 153 6.59 12.24 4.76
N LYS A 154 7.37 13.31 4.63
CA LYS A 154 7.55 14.26 5.72
C LYS A 154 6.13 14.75 6.05
N LEU A 155 5.43 14.05 6.94
CA LEU A 155 4.89 14.77 8.09
C LEU A 155 6.10 15.53 8.60
N LYS A 156 6.16 16.84 8.33
CA LYS A 156 7.35 17.63 8.66
C LYS A 156 7.53 17.39 10.14
N LYS A 157 8.54 16.60 10.52
CA LYS A 157 8.88 16.35 11.91
C LYS A 157 8.98 17.69 12.64
N ASP A 158 9.43 18.70 11.90
CA ASP A 158 9.47 20.11 12.29
C ASP A 158 8.09 20.75 12.51
N GLU A 159 7.06 20.47 11.70
CA GLU A 159 5.67 20.95 11.97
C GLU A 159 5.05 20.24 13.18
N LEU A 160 5.30 18.93 13.34
CA LEU A 160 4.82 18.20 14.51
C LEU A 160 5.55 18.65 15.79
N LEU A 161 6.84 18.98 15.71
CA LEU A 161 7.58 19.59 16.82
C LEU A 161 7.02 20.99 17.14
N GLN A 162 6.76 21.82 16.13
CA GLN A 162 6.20 23.15 16.32
C GLN A 162 4.81 23.10 16.95
N GLU A 163 3.94 22.21 16.50
CA GLU A 163 2.61 22.06 17.10
C GLU A 163 2.69 21.49 18.52
N LYS A 164 3.61 20.55 18.79
CA LYS A 164 3.86 20.06 20.15
C LYS A 164 4.29 21.20 21.09
N GLU A 165 5.27 22.02 20.69
CA GLU A 165 5.72 23.17 21.51
C GLU A 165 4.59 24.19 21.74
N ARG A 166 3.73 24.41 20.75
CA ARG A 166 2.56 25.29 20.87
C ARG A 166 1.57 24.76 21.91
N LEU A 167 1.28 23.46 21.86
CA LEU A 167 0.35 22.80 22.79
C LEU A 167 0.90 22.77 24.22
N GLU A 168 2.21 22.52 24.41
CA GLU A 168 2.85 22.55 25.73
C GLU A 168 2.77 23.94 26.38
N LYS A 169 2.99 25.02 25.61
CA LYS A 169 2.81 26.40 26.11
C LYS A 169 1.38 26.67 26.53
N ARG A 170 0.40 26.21 25.74
CA ARG A 170 -1.02 26.39 26.05
C ARG A 170 -1.44 25.62 27.30
N LEU A 171 -0.90 24.42 27.51
CA LEU A 171 -1.13 23.64 28.72
C LEU A 171 -0.63 24.38 29.97
N ILE A 172 0.59 24.93 29.92
CA ILE A 172 1.14 25.72 31.04
C ILE A 172 0.24 26.91 31.38
N GLU A 173 -0.26 27.62 30.36
CA GLU A 173 -1.18 28.76 30.55
C GLU A 173 -2.50 28.31 31.20
N ILE A 174 -3.07 27.19 30.74
CA ILE A 174 -4.28 26.61 31.32
C ILE A 174 -4.04 26.20 32.78
N ASP A 175 -2.91 25.55 33.09
CA ASP A 175 -2.55 25.15 34.45
C ASP A 175 -2.38 26.35 35.39
N MET A 176 -1.83 27.47 34.89
CA MET A 176 -1.74 28.71 35.66
C MET A 176 -3.11 29.32 35.94
N LEU A 177 -4.01 29.30 34.95
CA LEU A 177 -5.38 29.78 35.12
C LEU A 177 -6.16 28.90 36.11
N LEU A 178 -6.04 27.57 36.01
CA LEU A 178 -6.69 26.65 36.93
C LEU A 178 -6.25 26.87 38.39
N LYS A 179 -4.95 27.10 38.63
CA LYS A 179 -4.44 27.46 39.97
C LYS A 179 -5.03 28.76 40.53
N GLN A 180 -5.49 29.68 39.70
CA GLN A 180 -6.16 30.91 40.15
C GLN A 180 -7.60 30.66 40.60
N PHE A 181 -8.22 29.56 40.15
CA PHE A 181 -9.57 29.14 40.55
C PHE A 181 -9.59 28.15 41.72
N GLU A 182 -8.44 27.61 42.12
CA GLU A 182 -8.27 26.73 43.28
C GLU A 182 -7.92 27.48 44.59
N ASN A 183 -7.87 28.83 44.54
CA ASN A 183 -7.76 29.72 45.71
C ASN A 183 -9.11 30.34 46.10
#